data_AF-A0A0E0MKC7-F1
#
_entry.id   AF-A0A0E0MKC7-F1
#
_cell.length_a   1.000
_cell.length_b   1.000
_cell.length_c   1.000
_cell.angle_alpha   90.00
_cell.angle_beta   90.00
_cell.angle_gamma   90.00
#
_symmetry.space_group_name_H-M   'P 1'
#
loop_
_entity.id
_entity.type
_entity.pdbx_description
1 polymer ?
#
loop_
_entity_poly.entity_id
_entity_poly.type
_entity_poly.pdbx_seq_one_letter_code
_entity_poly.pdbx_strand_id
1 'polypeptide(L)' 'MARRLVLKTGLNIVLACNIPKDSPMLEAAAERKLIEKLRGLGYVRPRAGEANTSTAQ' A
#
# COMPACT_ATOMS: atom_id res chain seq x y z
N MET A 1 2.86 7.14 8.73
CA MET A 1 2.31 6.29 7.64
C MET A 1 2.80 6.60 6.21
N ALA A 2 2.58 7.81 5.64
CA ALA A 2 2.72 8.08 4.19
C ALA A 2 4.07 7.67 3.57
N ARG A 3 5.20 8.02 4.22
CA ARG A 3 6.55 7.65 3.74
C ARG A 3 6.75 6.15 3.59
N ARG A 4 6.23 5.33 4.50
CA ARG A 4 6.30 3.86 4.42
C ARG A 4 5.49 3.33 3.24
N LEU A 5 4.33 3.95 2.99
CA LEU A 5 3.45 3.58 1.89
C LEU A 5 4.10 3.85 0.52
N VAL A 6 4.73 5.02 0.36
CA VAL A 6 5.49 5.37 -0.86
C VAL A 6 6.62 4.36 -1.11
N LEU A 7 7.38 4.00 -0.08
CA LEU A 7 8.47 3.02 -0.22
C LEU A 7 7.97 1.60 -0.56
N LYS A 8 6.80 1.21 -0.02
CA LYS A 8 6.26 -0.14 -0.19
C LYS A 8 5.51 -0.33 -1.51
N THR A 9 4.94 0.74 -2.04
CA THR A 9 4.15 0.71 -3.28
C THR A 9 4.89 1.28 -4.49
N GLY A 10 5.93 2.07 -4.28
CA GLY A 10 6.63 2.80 -5.34
C GLY A 10 5.82 3.94 -5.96
N LEU A 11 4.66 4.26 -5.38
CA LEU A 11 3.76 5.30 -5.87
C LEU A 11 3.89 6.57 -5.03
N ASN A 12 3.66 7.72 -5.64
CA ASN A 12 3.53 8.97 -4.91
C ASN A 12 2.16 8.99 -4.22
N ILE A 13 2.14 8.98 -2.88
CA ILE A 13 0.93 8.89 -2.07
C ILE A 13 0.84 10.13 -1.18
N VAL A 14 -0.16 10.95 -1.48
CA VAL A 14 -0.61 12.03 -0.59
C VAL A 14 -1.71 11.47 0.31
N LEU A 15 -1.55 11.67 1.61
CA LEU A 15 -2.34 10.99 2.63
C LEU A 15 -3.00 12.03 3.53
N ALA A 16 -4.31 12.23 3.38
CA ALA A 16 -5.13 13.03 4.28
C ALA A 16 -5.81 12.10 5.28
N CYS A 17 -5.27 11.99 6.50
CA CYS A 17 -5.82 11.11 7.54
C CYS A 17 -6.02 11.88 8.83
N ASN A 18 -7.24 11.83 9.37
CA ASN A 18 -7.57 12.32 10.70
C ASN A 18 -7.61 11.13 11.69
N ILE A 19 -6.46 10.46 11.87
CA ILE A 19 -6.36 9.32 12.79
C ILE A 19 -5.83 9.84 14.14
N PRO A 20 -6.50 9.52 15.27
CA PRO A 20 -6.04 9.94 16.58
C PRO A 20 -4.67 9.33 16.90
N LYS A 21 -3.70 10.18 17.29
CA LYS A 21 -2.30 9.78 17.54
C LYS A 21 -2.12 8.89 18.78
N ASP A 22 -3.13 8.78 19.63
CA ASP A 22 -3.08 8.02 20.90
C ASP A 22 -3.10 6.49 20.71
N SER A 23 -3.35 5.99 19.50
CA SER A 23 -3.40 4.55 19.24
C SER A 23 -2.55 4.15 18.02
N PRO A 24 -1.24 3.86 18.23
CA PRO A 24 -0.37 3.36 17.16
C PRO A 24 -0.89 2.06 16.53
N MET A 25 -1.66 1.26 17.27
CA MET A 25 -2.34 0.08 16.72
C MET A 25 -3.39 0.42 15.65
N LEU A 26 -4.09 1.55 15.79
CA LEU A 26 -5.12 1.99 14.85
C LEU A 26 -4.49 2.57 13.57
N GLU A 27 -3.38 3.31 13.71
CA GLU A 27 -2.57 3.74 12.56
C GLU A 27 -2.05 2.52 11.78
N ALA A 28 -1.54 1.50 12.48
CA ALA A 28 -1.06 0.27 11.85
C ALA A 28 -2.17 -0.53 11.17
N ALA A 29 -3.36 -0.59 11.76
CA ALA A 29 -4.53 -1.24 11.17
C ALA A 29 -4.99 -0.52 9.89
N ALA A 30 -5.03 0.82 9.92
CA ALA A 30 -5.33 1.64 8.75
C ALA A 30 -4.29 1.44 7.64
N GLU A 31 -2.99 1.43 7.99
CA GLU A 31 -1.90 1.17 7.06
C GLU A 31 -2.08 -0.19 6.37
N ARG A 32 -2.35 -1.25 7.14
CA ARG A 32 -2.57 -2.61 6.61
C ARG A 32 -3.76 -2.67 5.65
N LYS A 33 -4.90 -2.11 6.05
CA LYS A 33 -6.13 -2.13 5.25
C LYS A 33 -5.98 -1.34 3.95
N LEU A 34 -5.23 -0.23 4.00
CA LEU A 34 -4.92 0.57 2.82
C LEU A 34 -4.01 -0.19 1.85
N ILE A 35 -2.95 -0.85 2.34
CA ILE A 35 -2.06 -1.67 1.51
C ILE A 35 -2.83 -2.83 0.87
N GLU A 36 -3.70 -3.50 1.62
CA GLU A 36 -4.52 -4.59 1.12
C GLU A 36 -5.45 -4.14 -0.01
N LYS A 37 -6.12 -3.00 0.16
CA LYS A 37 -6.95 -2.41 -0.91
C LYS A 37 -6.13 -1.99 -2.12
N LEU A 38 -4.98 -1.34 -1.92
CA LEU A 38 -4.10 -0.96 -3.02
C LEU A 38 -3.58 -2.19 -3.77
N ARG A 39 -3.34 -3.32 -3.07
CA ARG A 39 -2.95 -4.60 -3.68
C ARG A 39 -4.10 -5.18 -4.50
N GLY A 40 -5.32 -5.20 -3.96
CA GLY A 40 -6.51 -5.65 -4.68
C GLY A 40 -6.83 -4.81 -5.91
N LEU A 41 -6.49 -3.52 -5.90
CA LEU A 41 -6.62 -2.61 -7.04
C LEU A 41 -5.46 -2.69 -8.05
N GLY A 42 -4.42 -3.50 -7.79
CA GLY A 42 -3.25 -3.63 -8.66
C GLY A 42 -2.23 -2.47 -8.58
N TYR A 43 -2.42 -1.53 -7.65
CA TYR A 43 -1.50 -0.41 -7.41
C TYR A 43 -0.26 -0.79 -6.61
N VAL A 44 -0.32 -1.89 -5.85
CA VAL A 44 0.86 -2.48 -5.24
C VAL A 44 1.40 -3.53 -6.20
N ARG A 45 2.30 -3.11 -7.08
CA ARG A 45 3.01 -4.06 -7.95
C ARG A 45 3.95 -4.90 -7.06
N PRO A 46 3.94 -6.24 -7.14
CA PRO A 46 5.04 -7.02 -6.59
C PRO A 46 6.34 -6.47 -7.18
N ARG A 47 7.35 -6.34 -6.33
CA ARG A 47 8.65 -5.77 -6.67
C ARG A 47 9.10 -6.39 -8.02
N ALA A 48 9.38 -5.54 -9.01
CA ALA A 48 9.81 -5.96 -10.33
C ALA A 48 10.98 -6.96 -10.20
N GLY A 49 10.67 -8.22 -10.49
CA GLY A 49 11.44 -9.40 -10.08
C GLY A 49 10.61 -10.67 -10.23
N GLU A 50 9.28 -10.56 -10.23
CA GLU A 50 8.37 -11.59 -10.71
C GLU A 50 7.65 -11.08 -11.95
N ALA A 51 8.26 -11.37 -13.10
CA ALA A 51 7.68 -11.15 -14.41
C ALA A 51 6.34 -11.87 -14.48
N ASN A 52 5.32 -11.14 -14.91
CA ASN A 52 4.01 -11.64 -15.25
C ASN A 52 4.14 -12.55 -16.48
N THR A 53 4.50 -13.82 -16.31
CA THR A 53 4.26 -14.86 -17.31
C THR A 53 2.84 -15.37 -17.11
N SER A 54 1.88 -14.62 -17.65
CA SER A 54 0.58 -15.17 -18.05
C SER A 54 0.12 -14.35 -19.24
N THR A 55 0.85 -14.58 -20.33
CA THR A 55 0.41 -14.40 -21.71
C THR A 55 -0.99 -14.96 -21.89
N ALA A 56 -1.85 -14.17 -22.50
CA ALA A 56 -3.03 -14.66 -23.20
C ALA A 56 -2.59 -15.67 -24.26
N GLN A 57 -3.09 -16.90 -24.19
CA GLN A 57 -3.74 -17.64 -25.28
C GLN A 57 -4.35 -18.94 -24.77
#